data_AF-A0A7S0TKY0-F1
#
_entry.id   AF-A0A7S0TKY0-F1
#
_cell.length_a   1.000
_cell.length_b   1.000
_cell.length_c   1.000
_cell.angle_alpha   90.00
_cell.angle_beta   90.00
_cell.angle_gamma   90.00
#
_symmetry.space_group_name_H-M   'P 1'
#
loop_
_entity.id
_entity.type
_entity.pdbx_description
1 polymer ?
#
loop_
_entity_poly.entity_id
_entity_poly.type
_entity_poly.pdbx_seq_one_letter_code
_entity_poly.pdbx_strand_id
1 'polypeptide(L)'
;LGRAFVASLHKQDDVFTPQEMPDASSLGEMVRFLPLELEGAVVDEEELYLATMERTPHAVLPETVFLRGPVAEGYGRGGKKLGVPTANLPQSQFSSQLEG
;
A
#
# COMPACT_ATOMS: atom_id res chain seq x y z
N LEU A 1 -9.87 21.63 -1.09
CA LEU A 1 -8.69 22.18 -1.80
C LEU A 1 -8.39 21.22 -2.94
N GLY A 2 -8.24 21.74 -4.16
CA GLY A 2 -8.09 20.92 -5.37
C GLY A 2 -6.72 21.05 -6.02
N ARG A 3 -6.65 20.66 -7.29
CA ARG A 3 -5.39 20.66 -8.06
C ARG A 3 -4.84 22.07 -8.28
N ALA A 4 -5.71 23.08 -8.47
CA ALA A 4 -5.28 24.47 -8.62
C ALA A 4 -4.51 24.97 -7.38
N PHE A 5 -4.95 24.57 -6.19
CA PHE A 5 -4.26 24.89 -4.95
C PHE A 5 -2.88 24.24 -4.88
N VAL A 6 -2.75 22.94 -5.16
CA VAL A 6 -1.45 22.24 -5.16
C VAL A 6 -0.50 22.82 -6.22
N ALA A 7 -1.01 23.10 -7.42
CA ALA A 7 -0.23 23.76 -8.47
C ALA A 7 0.24 25.17 -8.06
N SER A 8 -0.52 25.88 -7.21
CA SER A 8 -0.10 27.18 -6.67
C SER A 8 1.03 27.04 -5.63
N LEU A 9 1.06 25.95 -4.86
CA LEU A 9 2.11 25.68 -3.88
C LEU A 9 3.46 25.41 -4.57
N HIS A 10 3.47 24.63 -5.65
CA HIS A 10 4.69 24.38 -6.43
C HIS A 10 5.30 25.66 -7.01
N LYS A 11 4.47 26.68 -7.29
CA LYS A 11 4.95 28.00 -7.75
C LYS A 11 5.58 28.83 -6.63
N GLN A 12 5.30 28.51 -5.37
CA GLN A 12 5.78 29.26 -4.21
C GLN A 12 7.03 28.63 -3.58
N ASP A 13 7.04 27.31 -3.38
CA ASP A 13 8.18 26.60 -2.80
C ASP A 13 8.16 25.11 -3.17
N ASP A 14 9.01 24.70 -4.11
CA ASP A 14 9.06 23.32 -4.62
C ASP A 14 9.68 22.33 -3.61
N VAL A 15 10.36 22.81 -2.57
CA VAL A 15 11.06 21.95 -1.60
C VAL A 15 10.10 21.25 -0.64
N PHE A 16 8.97 21.88 -0.32
CA PHE A 16 7.99 21.39 0.66
C PHE A 16 6.60 21.12 0.07
N THR A 17 6.43 21.27 -1.25
CA THR A 17 5.13 21.03 -1.87
C THR A 17 4.85 19.51 -2.00
N PRO A 18 3.65 19.04 -1.63
CA PRO A 18 3.27 17.64 -1.83
C PRO A 18 3.40 17.22 -3.29
N GLN A 19 3.69 15.93 -3.52
CA GLN A 19 3.55 15.32 -4.85
C GLN A 19 2.14 15.56 -5.42
N GLU A 20 1.98 15.42 -6.74
CA GLU A 20 0.69 15.60 -7.41
C GLU A 20 -0.43 14.80 -6.74
N MET A 21 -1.66 15.36 -6.76
CA MET A 21 -2.83 14.67 -6.22
C MET A 21 -3.11 13.39 -7.03
N PRO A 22 -3.23 12.22 -6.40
CA PRO A 22 -3.42 10.96 -7.12
C PRO A 22 -4.80 10.93 -7.80
N ASP A 23 -4.86 10.39 -9.01
CA ASP A 23 -6.15 10.02 -9.60
C ASP A 23 -6.77 8.80 -8.89
N ALA A 24 -8.01 8.45 -9.22
CA ALA A 24 -8.70 7.32 -8.59
C ALA A 24 -7.96 5.99 -8.74
N SER A 25 -7.30 5.76 -9.88
CA SER A 25 -6.55 4.53 -10.14
C SER A 25 -5.30 4.43 -9.26
N SER A 26 -4.52 5.51 -9.23
CA SER A 26 -3.30 5.64 -8.44
C SER A 26 -3.60 5.57 -6.95
N LEU A 27 -4.71 6.20 -6.52
CA LEU A 27 -5.16 6.12 -5.14
C LEU A 27 -5.54 4.68 -4.76
N GLY A 28 -6.18 3.93 -5.65
CA GLY A 28 -6.45 2.50 -5.48
C GLY A 28 -5.19 1.68 -5.26
N GLU A 29 -4.15 1.90 -6.08
CA GLU A 29 -2.86 1.24 -5.91
C GLU A 29 -2.16 1.61 -4.60
N MET A 30 -2.25 2.87 -4.18
CA MET A 30 -1.66 3.35 -2.92
C MET A 30 -2.29 2.68 -1.69
N VAL A 31 -3.59 2.38 -1.74
CA VAL A 31 -4.32 1.81 -0.59
C VAL A 31 -4.51 0.30 -0.64
N ARG A 32 -4.08 -0.39 -1.71
CA ARG A 32 -4.31 -1.83 -1.91
C ARG A 32 -3.86 -2.74 -0.76
N PHE A 33 -2.92 -2.29 0.07
CA PHE A 33 -2.41 -3.04 1.23
C PHE A 33 -2.82 -2.42 2.58
N LEU A 34 -3.70 -1.41 2.55
CA LEU A 34 -4.28 -0.79 3.73
C LEU A 34 -5.67 -1.38 3.98
N PRO A 35 -6.17 -1.37 5.23
CA PRO A 35 -7.54 -1.76 5.54
C PRO A 35 -8.51 -0.63 5.17
N LEU A 36 -8.45 -0.16 3.92
CA LEU A 36 -9.21 0.95 3.38
C LEU A 36 -9.73 0.57 2.01
N GLU A 37 -11.02 0.79 1.78
CA GLU A 37 -11.66 0.67 0.48
C GLU A 37 -12.11 2.06 0.02
N LEU A 38 -11.90 2.35 -1.26
CA LEU A 38 -12.38 3.58 -1.87
C LEU A 38 -13.91 3.54 -1.95
N GLU A 39 -14.56 4.48 -1.28
CA GLU A 39 -16.01 4.60 -1.28
C GLU A 39 -16.44 5.44 -2.48
N GLY A 40 -16.91 4.78 -3.54
CA GLY A 40 -17.49 5.44 -4.71
C GLY A 40 -16.49 6.18 -5.59
N ALA A 41 -16.91 7.36 -6.10
CA ALA A 41 -16.14 8.15 -7.05
C ALA A 41 -15.31 9.23 -6.34
N VAL A 42 -14.02 9.35 -6.72
CA VAL A 42 -13.19 10.49 -6.35
C VAL A 42 -13.75 11.74 -7.03
N VAL A 43 -14.05 12.78 -6.25
CA VAL A 43 -14.34 14.11 -6.81
C VAL A 43 -13.00 14.76 -7.10
N ASP A 44 -12.71 14.92 -8.39
CA ASP A 44 -11.47 15.51 -8.87
C ASP A 44 -11.78 16.70 -9.78
N GLU A 45 -12.08 17.82 -9.13
CA GLU A 45 -12.34 19.11 -9.77
C GLU A 45 -11.17 20.06 -9.51
N GLU A 46 -11.10 21.15 -10.29
CA GLU A 46 -9.99 22.11 -10.23
C GLU A 46 -9.78 22.69 -8.82
N GLU A 47 -10.87 23.03 -8.13
CA GLU A 47 -10.87 23.66 -6.81
C GLU A 47 -11.13 22.68 -5.64
N LEU A 48 -11.60 21.47 -5.96
CA LEU A 48 -11.98 20.46 -4.98
C LEU A 48 -11.48 19.08 -5.38
N TYR A 49 -10.57 18.55 -4.57
CA TYR A 49 -10.27 17.14 -4.53
C TYR A 49 -10.89 16.53 -3.26
N LEU A 50 -11.70 15.49 -3.41
CA LEU A 50 -12.28 14.73 -2.32
C LEU A 50 -12.25 13.23 -2.65
N ALA A 51 -11.63 12.46 -1.77
CA ALA A 51 -11.68 11.01 -1.79
C ALA A 51 -12.21 10.52 -0.44
N THR A 52 -13.27 9.73 -0.47
CA THR A 52 -13.85 9.06 0.70
C THR A 52 -13.39 7.61 0.72
N MET A 53 -13.05 7.12 1.92
CA MET A 53 -12.60 5.76 2.11
C MET A 53 -13.32 5.16 3.31
N GLU A 54 -13.82 3.94 3.13
CA GLU A 54 -14.33 3.14 4.21
C GLU A 54 -13.22 2.27 4.78
N ARG A 55 -13.18 2.14 6.11
CA ARG A 55 -12.26 1.20 6.74
C ARG A 55 -12.82 -0.20 6.60
N THR A 56 -12.17 -1.05 5.81
CA THR A 56 -12.49 -2.48 5.78
C THR A 56 -12.24 -3.06 7.16
N PRO A 57 -13.25 -3.66 7.82
CA PRO A 57 -13.05 -4.34 9.09
C PRO A 57 -11.95 -5.40 8.94
N HIS A 58 -11.08 -5.53 9.93
CA HIS A 58 -10.08 -6.59 9.91
C HIS A 58 -10.81 -7.95 9.84
N ALA A 59 -10.70 -8.62 8.69
CA ALA A 59 -11.09 -10.00 8.56
C ALA A 59 -10.07 -10.84 9.31
N VAL A 60 -10.41 -11.22 10.54
CA VAL A 60 -9.68 -12.28 11.23
C VAL A 60 -9.79 -13.54 10.39
N LEU A 61 -8.67 -14.26 10.23
CA LEU A 61 -8.71 -15.58 9.63
C LEU A 61 -9.71 -16.43 10.43
N PRO A 62 -10.63 -17.17 9.77
CA PRO A 62 -11.65 -17.95 10.45
C PRO A 62 -11.03 -19.05 11.34
N GLU A 63 -9.80 -19.43 11.04
CA GLU A 63 -9.02 -20.39 11.80
C GLU A 63 -7.52 -20.04 11.78
N THR A 64 -6.77 -20.63 12.71
CA THR A 64 -5.31 -20.50 12.73
C THR A 64 -4.69 -21.31 11.59
N VAL A 65 -3.92 -20.65 10.74
CA VAL A 65 -3.20 -21.31 9.65
C VAL A 65 -1.86 -21.85 10.15
N PHE A 66 -1.68 -23.16 10.07
CA PHE A 66 -0.42 -23.83 10.40
C PHE A 66 0.40 -24.08 9.13
N LEU A 67 1.55 -23.41 9.02
CA LEU A 67 2.49 -23.59 7.92
C LEU A 67 3.74 -24.32 8.41
N ARG A 68 4.21 -25.31 7.65
CA ARG A 68 5.44 -26.05 7.94
C ARG A 68 6.22 -26.28 6.65
N GLY A 69 7.54 -26.08 6.72
CA GLY A 69 8.43 -26.33 5.59
C GLY A 69 9.90 -26.24 6.03
N PRO A 70 10.83 -26.65 5.15
CA PRO A 70 12.25 -26.40 5.37
C PRO A 70 12.54 -24.90 5.32
N VAL A 71 13.60 -24.45 6.00
CA VAL A 71 14.06 -23.06 5.89
C VAL A 71 14.73 -22.88 4.52
N ALA A 72 14.22 -21.95 3.73
CA ALA A 72 14.80 -21.57 2.44
C ALA A 72 15.91 -20.51 2.62
N GLU A 73 16.78 -20.41 1.61
CA GLU A 73 17.83 -19.40 1.59
C GLU A 73 17.24 -17.97 1.47
N GLY A 74 18.00 -17.00 1.99
CA GLY A 74 17.63 -15.60 2.02
C GLY A 74 17.85 -14.87 0.69
N TYR A 75 17.10 -13.80 0.45
CA TYR A 75 17.30 -12.89 -0.69
C TYR A 75 18.30 -11.76 -0.40
N GLY A 76 19.31 -12.01 0.44
CA GLY A 76 20.32 -10.99 0.78
C GLY A 76 19.87 -9.84 1.69
N ARG A 77 18.64 -9.86 2.25
CA ARG A 77 18.09 -8.82 3.16
C ARG A 77 18.99 -8.47 4.36
N GLY A 78 19.86 -9.37 4.79
CA GLY A 78 20.81 -9.09 5.86
C GLY A 78 20.20 -9.01 7.25
N GLY A 79 19.10 -9.72 7.54
CA GLY A 79 18.48 -9.75 8.88
C GLY A 79 19.45 -10.05 10.02
N LYS A 80 20.46 -10.89 9.76
CA LYS A 80 21.57 -11.14 10.70
C LYS A 80 22.40 -9.89 11.03
N LYS A 81 22.62 -9.00 10.05
CA LYS A 81 23.33 -7.72 10.24
C LYS A 81 22.47 -6.69 10.97
N LEU A 82 21.15 -6.76 10.80
CA LEU A 82 20.18 -5.89 11.48
C LEU A 82 19.85 -6.36 12.90
N GLY A 83 20.43 -7.48 13.36
CA GLY A 83 20.14 -8.07 14.69
C GLY A 83 18.78 -8.77 14.78
N VAL A 84 18.03 -8.87 13.66
CA VAL A 84 16.70 -9.48 13.59
C VAL A 84 16.74 -10.60 12.54
N PRO A 85 17.16 -11.82 12.92
CA PRO A 85 17.23 -12.94 11.99
C PRO A 85 15.82 -13.35 11.54
N THR A 86 15.67 -13.61 10.23
CA THR A 86 14.42 -14.07 9.61
C THR A 86 14.67 -15.41 8.92
N ALA A 87 13.73 -16.34 9.03
CA ALA A 87 13.75 -17.61 8.31
C ALA A 87 12.68 -17.60 7.22
N ASN A 88 13.05 -17.93 5.99
CA ASN A 88 12.13 -17.95 4.86
C ASN A 88 11.50 -19.32 4.69
N LEU A 89 10.25 -19.37 4.24
CA LEU A 89 9.63 -20.58 3.70
C LEU A 89 9.83 -20.64 2.18
N PRO A 90 9.85 -21.83 1.55
CA PRO A 90 10.00 -21.96 0.10
C PRO A 90 8.79 -21.37 -0.64
N GLN A 91 9.05 -20.57 -1.68
CA GLN A 91 8.01 -19.94 -2.50
C GLN A 91 7.06 -20.96 -3.15
N SER A 92 7.56 -22.15 -3.48
CA SER A 92 6.76 -23.25 -4.06
C SER A 92 5.61 -23.71 -3.17
N GLN A 93 5.64 -23.42 -1.87
CA GLN A 93 4.53 -23.71 -0.96
C GLN A 93 3.32 -22.78 -1.15
N PHE A 94 3.50 -21.66 -1.87
CA PHE A 94 2.50 -20.61 -2.03
C PHE A 94 2.20 -20.28 -3.49
N SER A 95 2.65 -21.08 -4.45
CA SER A 95 2.51 -20.77 -5.89
C SER A 95 1.05 -20.51 -6.29
N SER A 96 0.12 -21.32 -5.78
CA SER A 96 -1.32 -21.17 -6.02
C SER A 96 -1.95 -19.90 -5.43
N GLN A 97 -1.27 -19.21 -4.51
CA GLN A 97 -1.75 -18.00 -3.84
C GLN A 97 -1.00 -16.74 -4.28
N LEU A 98 0.12 -16.89 -4.99
CA LEU A 98 0.98 -15.79 -5.44
C LEU A 98 0.74 -15.40 -6.90
N GLU A 99 -0.02 -16.19 -7.65
CA GLU A 99 -0.50 -15.86 -8.99
C GLU A 99 -1.82 -15.05 -8.88
N GLY A 100 -1.67 -13.77 -8.54
CA GLY A 100 -2.74 -12.77 -8.53
C GLY A 100 -2.44 -11.65 -9.51
#